data_AF-A0A345VMA9-F1
#
_entry.id   AF-A0A345VMA9-F1
#
_cell.length_a   1.000
_cell.length_b   1.000
_cell.length_c   1.000
_cell.angle_alpha   90.00
_cell.angle_beta   90.00
_cell.angle_gamma   90.00
#
_symmetry.space_group_name_H-M   'P 1'
#
loop_
_entity.id
_entity.type
_entity.pdbx_description
1 polymer ?
#
loop_
_entity_poly.entity_id
_entity_poly.type
_entity_poly.pdbx_seq_one_letter_code
_entity_poly.pdbx_strand_id
1 'polypeptide(L)' 'MNIPLTFLTDDILKTMAISSKNYFVLNKEKSRDNRDHFFIFEVSTVDENPLIYRYSYKKTNS' A
#
# COMPACT_ATOMS: atom_id res chain seq x y z
N MET A 1 -18.87 -10.19 -0.44
CA MET A 1 -18.40 -9.72 -1.77
C MET A 1 -16.94 -10.13 -1.94
N ASN A 2 -16.63 -10.88 -2.99
CA ASN A 2 -15.25 -11.16 -3.40
C ASN A 2 -14.83 -10.04 -4.36
N ILE A 3 -14.31 -8.94 -3.82
CA ILE A 3 -13.66 -7.92 -4.62
C ILE A 3 -12.38 -8.57 -5.17
N PRO A 4 -12.13 -8.53 -6.49
CA PRO A 4 -10.89 -9.09 -7.03
C PRO A 4 -9.68 -8.41 -6.39
N LEU A 5 -8.69 -9.22 -5.99
CA LEU A 5 -7.49 -8.76 -5.30
C LEU A 5 -6.75 -7.66 -6.08
N THR A 6 -6.88 -7.68 -7.41
CA THR A 6 -6.33 -6.69 -8.35
C THR A 6 -6.81 -5.27 -8.09
N PHE A 7 -8.10 -5.07 -7.76
CA PHE A 7 -8.61 -3.73 -7.46
C PHE A 7 -7.99 -3.15 -6.20
N LEU A 8 -7.79 -3.98 -5.17
CA LEU A 8 -7.20 -3.53 -3.93
C LEU A 8 -5.71 -3.20 -4.10
N THR A 9 -4.96 -4.01 -4.84
CA THR A 9 -3.54 -3.73 -5.12
C THR A 9 -3.34 -2.47 -5.96
N ASP A 10 -4.20 -2.25 -6.96
CA ASP A 10 -4.13 -1.06 -7.81
C ASP A 10 -4.46 0.22 -7.03
N ASP A 11 -5.50 0.18 -6.17
CA ASP A 11 -5.87 1.32 -5.33
C ASP A 11 -4.76 1.68 -4.33
N ILE A 12 -4.11 0.67 -3.73
CA ILE A 12 -2.98 0.88 -2.81
C ILE A 12 -1.81 1.56 -3.54
N LEU A 13 -1.38 0.99 -4.68
CA LEU A 13 -0.25 1.53 -5.45
C LEU A 13 -0.56 2.93 -5.99
N LYS A 14 -1.75 3.14 -6.55
CA LYS A 14 -2.19 4.43 -7.07
C LYS A 14 -2.24 5.49 -5.97
N THR A 15 -2.75 5.14 -4.79
CA THR A 15 -2.80 6.07 -3.64
C THR A 15 -1.40 6.48 -3.21
N MET A 16 -0.47 5.53 -3.08
CA MET A 16 0.91 5.83 -2.67
C MET A 16 1.66 6.65 -3.72
N ALA A 17 1.51 6.32 -5.01
CA ALA A 17 2.12 7.05 -6.10
C ALA A 17 1.62 8.50 -6.20
N ILE A 18 0.30 8.73 -6.10
CA ILE A 18 -0.29 10.07 -6.16
C ILE A 18 0.09 10.91 -4.94
N SER A 19 0.05 10.31 -3.75
CA SER A 19 0.32 11.04 -2.50
C SER A 19 1.81 11.22 -2.19
N SER A 20 2.70 10.55 -2.92
CA SER A 20 4.13 10.45 -2.63
C SER A 20 4.41 9.98 -1.19
N LYS A 21 3.50 9.17 -0.63
CA LYS A 21 3.62 8.59 0.71
C LYS A 21 3.97 7.11 0.58
N ASN A 22 4.77 6.63 1.51
CA ASN A 22 5.17 5.23 1.60
C ASN A 22 4.23 4.40 2.49
N TYR A 23 3.00 4.85 2.70
CA TYR A 23 2.04 4.13 3.53
C TYR A 23 0.63 4.24 2.96
N PHE A 24 -0.18 3.22 3.23
CA PHE A 24 -1.59 3.16 2.90
C PHE A 24 -2.41 3.03 4.18
N VAL A 25 -3.56 3.71 4.23
CA VAL A 25 -4.48 3.65 5.37
C VAL A 25 -5.79 3.02 4.92
N LEU A 26 -6.16 1.90 5.53
CA LEU A 26 -7.51 1.37 5.45
C LEU A 26 -8.30 1.95 6.61
N ASN A 27 -9.14 2.94 6.31
CA ASN A 27 -9.97 3.57 7.33
C ASN A 27 -10.94 2.57 7.97
N LYS A 28 -11.28 2.80 9.24
CA LYS A 28 -12.18 1.95 10.03
C LYS A 28 -13.50 1.63 9.34
N GLU A 29 -14.08 2.56 8.59
CA GLU A 29 -15.36 2.37 7.88
C GLU A 29 -15.28 1.30 6.79
N LYS A 30 -14.06 1.03 6.28
CA LYS A 30 -13.77 0.01 5.27
C LYS A 30 -13.12 -1.25 5.87
N SER A 31 -12.78 -1.22 7.15
CA SER A 31 -12.21 -2.35 7.88
C SER A 31 -13.31 -3.25 8.46
N ARG A 32 -13.02 -4.54 8.66
CA ARG A 32 -13.98 -5.48 9.28
C ARG A 32 -14.03 -5.37 10.81
N ASP A 33 -12.94 -4.97 11.43
CA ASP A 33 -12.79 -4.83 12.89
C ASP A 33 -13.07 -3.40 13.38
N ASN A 34 -13.49 -2.51 12.48
CA ASN A 34 -13.82 -1.12 12.74
C ASN A 34 -12.64 -0.32 13.33
N ARG A 35 -11.43 -0.60 12.83
CA ARG A 35 -10.17 0.06 13.21
C ARG A 35 -9.43 0.58 11.98
N ASP A 36 -8.68 1.65 12.18
CA ASP A 36 -7.76 2.13 11.15
C ASP A 36 -6.54 1.21 11.07
N HIS A 37 -6.22 0.74 9.86
CA HIS A 37 -5.03 -0.07 9.61
C HIS A 37 -4.02 0.68 8.78
N PHE A 38 -2.78 0.72 9.27
CA PHE A 38 -1.66 1.38 8.61
C PHE A 38 -0.75 0.32 7.99
N PHE A 39 -0.60 0.39 6.67
CA PHE A 39 0.31 -0.45 5.93
C PHE A 39 1.50 0.39 5.50
N ILE A 40 2.68 0.12 6.06
CA ILE A 40 3.92 0.88 5.80
C ILE A 40 4.78 0.11 4.80
N PHE A 41 5.38 0.84 3.87
CA PHE A 41 6.22 0.30 2.82
C PHE A 41 7.60 0.96 2.85
N GLU A 42 8.61 0.18 2.50
CA GLU A 42 9.90 0.69 2.07
C GLU A 42 9.84 0.98 0.57
N VAL A 43 10.31 2.15 0.17
CA VAL A 43 10.33 2.58 -1.24
C VAL A 43 11.78 2.60 -1.70
N SER A 44 12.06 1.85 -2.76
CA SER A 44 13.37 1.83 -3.41
C SER A 44 13.20 1.95 -4.91
N THR A 45 14.21 2.50 -5.58
CA THR A 45 14.33 2.38 -7.04
C THR A 45 14.99 1.06 -7.39
N VAL A 46 14.80 0.62 -8.63
CA VAL A 46 15.50 -0.54 -9.19
C VAL A 46 16.80 -0.05 -9.84
N ASP A 47 17.93 -0.68 -9.54
CA ASP A 47 19.25 -0.21 -10.00
C ASP A 47 19.35 -0.19 -11.53
N GLU A 48 18.72 -1.16 -12.19
CA GLU A 48 18.64 -1.25 -13.65
C GLU A 48 17.78 -0.16 -14.27
N ASN A 49 16.83 0.41 -13.53
CA ASN A 49 15.96 1.48 -14.00
C ASN A 49 15.44 2.37 -12.85
N PRO A 50 16.05 3.54 -12.63
CA PRO A 50 15.65 4.50 -11.59
C PRO A 50 14.22 5.05 -11.73
N LEU A 51 13.56 4.85 -12.88
CA LEU A 51 12.16 5.25 -13.10
C LEU A 51 11.16 4.24 -12.50
N ILE A 52 11.62 3.05 -12.13
CA ILE A 52 10.79 2.02 -11.51
C ILE A 52 10.90 2.14 -9.99
N TYR A 53 9.77 2.46 -9.37
CA TYR A 53 9.63 2.47 -7.91
C TYR A 53 9.07 1.15 -7.41
N ARG A 54 9.80 0.52 -6.48
CA ARG A 54 9.43 -0.71 -5.80
C ARG A 54 8.99 -0.40 -4.37
N TYR A 55 7.76 -0.79 -4.04
CA TYR A 55 7.17 -0.68 -2.72
C TYR A 55 7.18 -2.05 -2.02
N SER A 56 8.03 -2.21 -1.03
CA SER A 56 8.15 -3.45 -0.24
C SER A 56 7.40 -3.29 1.08
N TYR A 57 6.39 -4.13 1.31
CA TYR A 57 5.62 -4.07 2.56
C TYR A 57 6.51 -4.37 3.76
N LYS A 58 6.60 -3.42 4.70
CA LYS A 58 7.33 -3.61 5.95
C LYS A 58 6.37 -4.23 6.96
N LYS A 59 6.44 -5.56 7.10
CA LYS A 59 5.68 -6.26 8.14
C LYS A 59 6.09 -5.70 9.49
N THR A 60 5.17 -5.02 10.17
CA THR A 60 5.32 -4.69 11.58
C THR A 60 5.12 -6.00 12.35
N ASN A 61 6.18 -6.52 12.97
CA ASN A 61 6.06 -7.63 13.90
C ASN A 61 5.14 -7.18 15.03
N SER A 62 4.00 -7.87 15.17
CA SER A 62 3.14 -7.83 16.35
C SER A 62 3.90 -8.31 17.58
#